data_AF-A0A377W6N0-F1
#
_entry.id   AF-A0A377W6N0-F1
#
_cell.length_a   1.000
_cell.length_b   1.000
_cell.length_c   1.000
_cell.angle_alpha   90.00
_cell.angle_beta   90.00
_cell.angle_gamma   90.00
#
_symmetry.space_group_name_H-M   'P 1'
#
loop_
_entity.id
_entity.type
_entity.pdbx_description
1 polymer ?
#
loop_
_entity_poly.entity_id
_entity_poly.type
_entity_poly.pdbx_seq_one_letter_code
_entity_poly.pdbx_strand_id
1 'polypeptide(L)'
;MTWQSFKQAWLIRFWSPVPAVIAAGILSTYYFGITGTFWAVTGEFTRWGGQLLQLLGVHSEQWGYYQLIHLEGSPLTRIDGRMIIGMFGGCLAAALWANNVKLRLPRSRIRIAQAVAGGIIAGFGARLAMGCNLAAFFTGIPQFSLHAWLFAIATAIGSWFGARFTLLPLFSHPGKNTKRCPPPRR
;
A
#
# COMPACT_ATOMS: atom_id res chain seq x y z
N MET A 1 -34.93 -4.84 7.08
CA MET A 1 -33.54 -5.13 7.50
C MET A 1 -33.16 -4.14 8.59
N THR A 2 -32.83 -4.61 9.80
CA THR A 2 -32.35 -3.75 10.89
C THR A 2 -30.98 -3.15 10.54
N TRP A 3 -30.75 -1.88 10.92
CA TRP A 3 -29.51 -1.14 10.67
C TRP A 3 -28.25 -1.89 11.14
N GLN A 4 -28.38 -2.64 12.24
CA GLN A 4 -27.35 -3.52 12.79
C GLN A 4 -26.95 -4.63 11.80
N SER A 5 -27.93 -5.33 11.21
CA SER A 5 -27.69 -6.40 10.23
C SER A 5 -27.10 -5.87 8.93
N PHE A 6 -27.47 -4.66 8.50
CA PHE A 6 -26.86 -3.99 7.35
C PHE A 6 -25.39 -3.64 7.60
N LYS A 7 -25.09 -3.01 8.76
CA LYS A 7 -23.72 -2.72 9.19
C LYS A 7 -22.87 -3.99 9.23
N GLN A 8 -23.41 -5.08 9.76
CA GLN A 8 -22.66 -6.31 9.93
C GLN A 8 -22.42 -7.04 8.61
N ALA A 9 -23.40 -7.05 7.71
CA ALA A 9 -23.28 -7.68 6.40
C ALA A 9 -22.38 -6.91 5.42
N TRP A 10 -22.46 -5.59 5.40
CA TRP A 10 -21.80 -4.75 4.38
C TRP A 10 -20.58 -3.97 4.86
N LEU A 11 -20.48 -3.65 6.16
CA LEU A 11 -19.39 -2.79 6.66
C LEU A 11 -18.38 -3.52 7.56
N ILE A 12 -18.78 -4.61 8.21
CA ILE A 12 -17.92 -5.31 9.19
C ILE A 12 -17.40 -6.64 8.66
N ARG A 13 -18.20 -7.37 7.87
CA ARG A 13 -17.80 -8.66 7.32
C ARG A 13 -16.75 -8.48 6.22
N PHE A 14 -15.76 -9.38 6.17
CA PHE A 14 -14.81 -9.44 5.05
C PHE A 14 -15.57 -9.63 3.73
N TRP A 15 -15.41 -8.68 2.82
CA TRP A 15 -15.93 -8.79 1.46
C TRP A 15 -15.18 -9.89 0.72
N SER A 16 -15.85 -10.55 -0.21
CA SER A 16 -15.15 -11.42 -1.15
C SER A 16 -14.14 -10.58 -1.97
N PRO A 17 -12.95 -11.11 -2.27
CA PRO A 17 -11.91 -10.33 -2.97
C PRO A 17 -12.36 -9.91 -4.37
N VAL A 18 -13.19 -10.73 -5.02
CA VAL A 18 -13.60 -10.52 -6.42
C VAL A 18 -14.40 -9.20 -6.60
N PRO A 19 -15.50 -8.94 -5.86
CA PRO A 19 -16.18 -7.64 -5.90
C PRO A 19 -15.28 -6.46 -5.55
N ALA A 20 -14.37 -6.61 -4.59
CA ALA A 20 -13.46 -5.54 -4.19
C ALA A 20 -12.49 -5.16 -5.32
N VAL A 21 -11.92 -6.15 -6.01
CA VAL A 21 -11.03 -5.92 -7.16
C VAL A 21 -11.78 -5.31 -8.34
N ILE A 22 -13.00 -5.77 -8.62
CA ILE A 22 -13.85 -5.20 -9.68
C ILE A 22 -14.18 -3.74 -9.38
N ALA A 23 -14.62 -3.44 -8.16
CA ALA A 23 -14.93 -2.07 -7.74
C ALA A 23 -13.68 -1.17 -7.81
N ALA A 24 -12.52 -1.66 -7.36
CA ALA A 24 -11.25 -0.94 -7.45
C ALA A 24 -10.83 -0.68 -8.91
N GLY A 25 -11.06 -1.64 -9.81
CA GLY A 25 -10.82 -1.49 -11.25
C GLY A 25 -11.69 -0.40 -11.88
N ILE A 26 -13.00 -0.42 -11.61
CA ILE A 26 -13.93 0.62 -12.08
C ILE A 26 -13.52 2.00 -11.53
N LEU A 27 -13.20 2.09 -10.25
CA LEU A 27 -12.74 3.33 -9.63
C LEU A 27 -11.44 3.83 -10.24
N SER A 28 -10.49 2.93 -10.53
CA SER A 28 -9.22 3.27 -11.20
C SER A 28 -9.47 3.82 -12.61
N THR A 29 -10.37 3.20 -13.39
CA THR A 29 -10.74 3.69 -14.73
C THR A 29 -11.39 5.06 -14.66
N TYR A 30 -12.32 5.27 -13.72
CA TYR A 30 -12.97 6.56 -13.51
C TYR A 30 -11.96 7.64 -13.09
N TYR A 31 -11.06 7.30 -12.17
CA TYR A 31 -9.98 8.18 -11.73
C TYR A 31 -9.08 8.60 -12.90
N PHE A 32 -8.68 7.63 -13.73
CA PHE A 32 -7.89 7.89 -14.93
C PHE A 32 -8.63 8.79 -15.93
N GLY A 33 -9.93 8.55 -16.13
CA GLY A 33 -10.76 9.36 -17.03
C GLY A 33 -10.92 10.82 -16.61
N ILE A 34 -10.95 11.11 -15.30
CA ILE A 34 -11.09 12.48 -14.79
C ILE A 34 -9.75 13.21 -14.73
N THR A 35 -8.74 12.54 -14.18
CA THR A 35 -7.48 13.20 -13.83
C THR A 35 -6.44 13.12 -14.95
N GLY A 36 -6.61 12.22 -15.93
CA GLY A 36 -5.59 11.91 -16.93
C GLY A 36 -4.34 11.24 -16.35
N THR A 37 -4.35 10.91 -15.05
CA THR A 37 -3.22 10.31 -14.33
C THR A 37 -3.61 8.94 -13.81
N PHE A 38 -2.63 8.04 -13.71
CA PHE A 38 -2.84 6.71 -13.15
C PHE A 38 -2.78 6.73 -11.62
N TRP A 39 -3.32 5.70 -10.99
CA TRP A 39 -3.34 5.59 -9.54
C TRP A 39 -1.95 5.27 -8.97
N ALA A 40 -1.11 6.30 -8.84
CA ALA A 40 0.26 6.20 -8.34
C ALA A 40 0.44 6.90 -7.01
N VAL A 41 1.09 6.19 -6.09
CA VAL A 41 1.37 6.67 -4.73
C VAL A 41 2.87 6.88 -4.52
N THR A 42 3.68 6.13 -5.27
CA THR A 42 5.15 6.16 -5.20
C THR A 42 5.66 7.58 -5.45
N GLY A 43 5.33 8.22 -6.58
CA GLY A 43 5.86 9.55 -6.93
C GLY A 43 5.76 10.58 -5.79
N GLU A 44 4.57 10.75 -5.22
CA GLU A 44 4.32 11.68 -4.11
C GLU A 44 5.06 11.34 -2.83
N PHE A 45 5.12 10.06 -2.42
CA PHE A 45 5.87 9.70 -1.22
C PHE A 45 7.36 10.07 -1.32
N THR A 46 7.94 10.05 -2.52
CA THR A 46 9.30 10.56 -2.70
C THR A 46 9.37 12.06 -2.73
N ARG A 47 8.37 12.75 -3.28
CA ARG A 47 8.29 14.22 -3.17
C ARG A 47 8.23 14.64 -1.70
N TRP A 48 7.43 13.96 -0.88
CA TRP A 48 7.35 14.21 0.57
C TRP A 48 8.69 13.89 1.26
N GLY A 49 9.35 12.79 0.89
CA GLY A 49 10.70 12.47 1.38
C GLY A 49 11.74 13.53 1.00
N GLY A 50 11.68 14.05 -0.23
CA GLY A 50 12.53 15.13 -0.72
C GLY A 50 12.32 16.44 0.04
N GLN A 51 11.06 16.81 0.29
CA GLN A 51 10.69 17.99 1.11
C GLN A 51 11.13 17.82 2.57
N LEU A 52 11.01 16.62 3.14
CA LEU A 52 11.51 16.35 4.49
C LEU A 52 13.04 16.51 4.55
N LEU A 53 13.76 16.08 3.51
CA LEU A 53 15.20 16.31 3.41
C LEU A 53 15.56 17.80 3.28
N GLN A 54 14.76 18.59 2.55
CA GLN A 54 14.93 20.05 2.48
C GLN A 54 14.74 20.70 3.85
N LEU A 55 13.72 20.28 4.61
CA LEU A 55 13.48 20.76 5.97
C LEU A 55 14.63 20.43 6.93
N LEU A 56 15.35 19.34 6.66
CA LEU A 56 16.57 18.96 7.39
C LEU A 56 17.84 19.67 6.87
N GLY A 57 17.70 20.62 5.94
CA GLY A 57 18.81 21.42 5.39
C GLY A 57 19.56 20.78 4.22
N VAL A 58 19.14 19.60 3.75
CA VAL A 58 19.76 18.94 2.58
C VAL A 58 19.18 19.51 1.30
N HIS A 59 20.04 20.02 0.40
CA HIS A 59 19.66 20.62 -0.88
C HIS A 59 19.28 19.52 -1.91
N SER A 60 18.21 18.78 -1.62
CA SER A 60 17.72 17.66 -2.44
C SER A 60 17.24 18.09 -3.83
N GLU A 61 17.01 19.39 -4.06
CA GLU A 61 16.63 20.00 -5.34
C GLU A 61 17.70 19.90 -6.42
N GLN A 62 18.96 19.80 -6.00
CA GLN A 62 20.11 19.73 -6.91
C GLN A 62 20.35 18.31 -7.43
N TRP A 63 19.70 17.30 -6.84
CA TRP A 63 19.89 15.92 -7.27
C TRP A 63 19.07 15.69 -8.54
N GLY A 64 19.71 15.18 -9.60
CA GLY A 64 19.07 14.98 -10.91
C GLY A 64 17.79 14.13 -10.85
N TYR A 65 17.69 13.22 -9.89
CA TYR A 65 16.48 12.43 -9.64
C TYR A 65 15.27 13.27 -9.20
N TYR A 66 15.49 14.28 -8.36
CA TYR A 66 14.46 15.17 -7.84
C TYR A 66 14.11 16.28 -8.84
N GLN A 67 15.03 16.62 -9.75
CA GLN A 67 14.71 17.47 -10.90
C GLN A 67 13.79 16.78 -11.90
N LEU A 68 13.99 15.48 -12.18
CA LEU A 68 13.04 14.71 -13.00
C LEU A 68 11.62 14.67 -12.40
N ILE A 69 11.53 14.57 -11.06
CA ILE A 69 10.26 14.41 -10.35
C ILE A 69 9.56 15.76 -10.08
N HIS A 70 10.23 16.89 -10.27
CA HIS A 70 9.77 18.26 -10.05
C HIS A 70 9.16 18.46 -8.64
N LEU A 71 9.93 19.02 -7.70
CA LEU A 71 9.47 19.27 -6.31
C LEU A 71 8.49 20.44 -6.18
N GLU A 72 8.15 21.13 -7.27
CA GLU A 72 7.31 22.33 -7.26
C GLU A 72 5.85 22.09 -6.81
N GLY A 73 5.47 22.70 -5.69
CA GLY A 73 4.09 22.74 -5.20
C GLY A 73 3.79 21.81 -4.03
N SER A 74 2.75 22.17 -3.28
CA SER A 74 2.32 21.48 -2.07
C SER A 74 1.59 20.15 -2.36
N PRO A 75 1.54 19.20 -1.41
CA PRO A 75 0.75 17.97 -1.54
C PRO A 75 -0.75 18.23 -1.83
N LEU A 76 -1.27 19.40 -1.47
CA LEU A 76 -2.69 19.75 -1.66
C LEU A 76 -3.00 20.27 -3.07
N THR A 77 -2.01 20.88 -3.73
CA THR A 77 -2.18 21.40 -5.10
C THR A 77 -2.09 20.28 -6.13
N ARG A 78 -1.38 19.20 -5.83
CA ARG A 78 -1.17 18.05 -6.72
C ARG A 78 -2.33 17.04 -6.62
N ILE A 79 -2.66 16.45 -7.76
CA ILE A 79 -3.70 15.42 -7.88
C ILE A 79 -3.33 14.18 -7.04
N ASP A 80 -2.10 13.70 -7.19
CA ASP A 80 -1.61 12.53 -6.47
C ASP A 80 -1.56 12.76 -4.95
N GLY A 81 -1.20 13.97 -4.50
CA GLY A 81 -1.15 14.30 -3.08
C GLY A 81 -2.55 14.39 -2.44
N ARG A 82 -3.53 14.96 -3.15
CA ARG A 82 -4.96 14.89 -2.73
C ARG A 82 -5.47 13.46 -2.67
N MET A 83 -5.07 12.62 -3.63
CA MET A 83 -5.43 11.21 -3.66
C MET A 83 -4.86 10.45 -2.44
N ILE A 84 -3.61 10.69 -2.06
CA ILE A 84 -3.01 10.09 -0.85
C ILE A 84 -3.78 10.48 0.41
N ILE A 85 -4.08 11.77 0.56
CA ILE A 85 -4.84 12.28 1.71
C ILE A 85 -6.24 11.65 1.73
N GLY A 86 -6.91 11.58 0.57
CA GLY A 86 -8.21 10.93 0.42
C GLY A 86 -8.16 9.44 0.76
N MET A 87 -7.10 8.73 0.36
CA MET A 87 -6.90 7.31 0.67
C MET A 87 -6.72 7.10 2.18
N PHE A 88 -5.85 7.89 2.84
CA PHE A 88 -5.68 7.81 4.29
C PHE A 88 -6.97 8.15 5.03
N GLY A 89 -7.66 9.23 4.64
CA GLY A 89 -8.93 9.63 5.22
C GLY A 89 -10.02 8.58 5.03
N GLY A 90 -10.12 8.00 3.83
CA GLY A 90 -11.08 6.94 3.51
C GLY A 90 -10.83 5.66 4.31
N CYS A 91 -9.57 5.20 4.39
CA CYS A 91 -9.20 4.05 5.21
C CYS A 91 -9.51 4.28 6.70
N LEU A 92 -9.21 5.48 7.21
CA LEU A 92 -9.50 5.83 8.61
C LEU A 92 -11.01 5.88 8.88
N ALA A 93 -11.79 6.53 8.01
CA ALA A 93 -13.24 6.60 8.11
C ALA A 93 -13.88 5.20 8.06
N ALA A 94 -13.42 4.33 7.15
CA ALA A 94 -13.88 2.95 7.07
C ALA A 94 -13.54 2.15 8.34
N ALA A 95 -12.32 2.31 8.87
CA ALA A 95 -11.90 1.63 10.09
C ALA A 95 -12.71 2.08 11.32
N LEU A 96 -13.00 3.38 11.44
CA LEU A 96 -13.85 3.96 12.48
C LEU A 96 -15.30 3.50 12.35
N TRP A 97 -15.85 3.46 11.13
CA TRP A 97 -17.22 3.00 10.89
C TRP A 97 -17.40 1.52 11.25
N ALA A 98 -16.41 0.69 10.92
CA ALA A 98 -16.38 -0.72 11.31
C ALA A 98 -16.10 -0.93 12.81
N ASN A 99 -15.85 0.14 13.57
CA ASN A 99 -15.47 0.14 14.99
C ASN A 99 -14.34 -0.85 15.31
N ASN A 100 -13.45 -1.07 14.34
CA ASN A 100 -12.38 -2.06 14.38
C ASN A 100 -10.99 -1.43 14.62
N VAL A 101 -10.96 -0.14 14.99
CA VAL A 101 -9.71 0.56 15.33
C VAL A 101 -9.19 0.02 16.66
N LYS A 102 -8.19 -0.87 16.58
CA LYS A 102 -7.44 -1.38 17.73
C LYS A 102 -5.98 -1.02 17.54
N LEU A 103 -5.48 -0.10 18.36
CA LEU A 103 -4.05 0.21 18.42
C LEU A 103 -3.31 -1.02 18.97
N ARG A 104 -2.66 -1.76 18.07
CA ARG A 104 -1.88 -2.95 18.40
C ARG A 104 -0.41 -2.58 18.47
N LEU A 105 0.10 -2.39 19.68
CA LEU A 105 1.52 -2.20 19.91
C LEU A 105 2.25 -3.54 19.68
N PRO A 106 3.33 -3.57 18.86
CA PRO A 106 4.10 -4.77 18.64
C PRO A 106 4.81 -5.19 19.93
N ARG A 107 4.53 -6.41 20.41
CA ARG A 107 5.10 -6.96 21.65
C ARG A 107 6.60 -7.30 21.57
N SER A 108 7.21 -7.30 20.38
CA SER A 108 8.59 -7.75 20.17
C SER A 108 9.39 -6.72 19.37
N ARG A 109 10.59 -6.39 19.88
CA ARG A 109 11.56 -5.51 19.21
C ARG A 109 12.01 -6.08 17.85
N ILE A 110 12.07 -7.40 17.72
CA ILE A 110 12.44 -8.08 16.47
C ILE A 110 11.42 -7.77 15.37
N ARG A 111 10.12 -7.71 15.70
CA ARG A 111 9.07 -7.39 14.72
C ARG A 111 9.15 -5.93 14.25
N ILE A 112 9.55 -5.02 15.13
CA ILE A 112 9.78 -3.61 14.77
C ILE A 112 10.97 -3.52 13.82
N ALA A 113 12.09 -4.17 14.15
CA ALA A 113 13.28 -4.19 13.29
C ALA A 113 12.99 -4.80 11.92
N GLN A 114 12.23 -5.90 11.85
CA GLN A 114 11.78 -6.51 10.59
C GLN A 114 10.90 -5.57 9.77
N ALA A 115 9.96 -4.87 10.40
CA ALA A 115 9.08 -3.95 9.70
C ALA A 115 9.85 -2.75 9.12
N VAL A 116 10.81 -2.21 9.88
CA VAL A 116 11.69 -1.12 9.41
C VAL A 116 12.60 -1.59 8.28
N ALA A 117 13.31 -2.69 8.47
CA ALA A 117 14.22 -3.24 7.44
C ALA A 117 13.45 -3.63 6.17
N GLY A 118 12.31 -4.32 6.32
CA GLY A 118 11.44 -4.69 5.21
C GLY A 118 10.86 -3.48 4.49
N GLY A 119 10.48 -2.42 5.21
CA GLY A 119 10.01 -1.16 4.65
C GLY A 119 11.09 -0.46 3.81
N ILE A 120 12.33 -0.43 4.28
CA ILE A 120 13.47 0.14 3.55
C ILE A 120 13.72 -0.64 2.25
N ILE A 121 13.78 -1.97 2.32
CA ILE A 121 14.00 -2.83 1.14
C ILE A 121 12.85 -2.69 0.13
N ALA A 122 11.59 -2.70 0.60
CA ALA A 122 10.42 -2.54 -0.25
C ALA A 122 10.37 -1.14 -0.89
N GLY A 123 10.69 -0.09 -0.14
CA GLY A 123 10.78 1.28 -0.65
C GLY A 123 11.87 1.44 -1.72
N PHE A 124 13.04 0.86 -1.48
CA PHE A 124 14.14 0.81 -2.45
C PHE A 124 13.74 0.08 -3.73
N GLY A 125 13.12 -1.10 -3.61
CA GLY A 125 12.60 -1.85 -4.76
C GLY A 125 11.53 -1.09 -5.55
N ALA A 126 10.59 -0.44 -4.86
CA ALA A 126 9.56 0.39 -5.50
C ALA A 126 10.14 1.57 -6.30
N ARG A 127 11.27 2.14 -5.82
CA ARG A 127 12.00 3.19 -6.57
C ARG A 127 12.67 2.64 -7.81
N LEU A 128 13.39 1.53 -7.70
CA LEU A 128 14.06 0.91 -8.84
C LEU A 128 13.07 0.49 -9.94
N ALA A 129 11.88 0.03 -9.54
CA ALA A 129 10.81 -0.34 -10.46
C ALA A 129 10.00 0.86 -11.00
N MET A 130 10.25 2.08 -10.49
CA MET A 130 9.51 3.30 -10.82
C MET A 130 7.98 3.16 -10.69
N GLY A 131 7.51 2.41 -9.68
CA GLY A 131 6.09 2.08 -9.56
C GLY A 131 5.68 1.57 -8.18
N CYS A 132 4.39 1.30 -8.03
CA CYS A 132 3.84 0.52 -6.93
C CYS A 132 3.01 -0.64 -7.48
N ASN A 133 2.73 -1.62 -6.62
CA ASN A 133 1.89 -2.76 -6.97
C ASN A 133 0.53 -2.34 -7.53
N LEU A 134 -0.07 -1.30 -6.95
CA LEU A 134 -1.37 -0.80 -7.36
C LEU A 134 -1.36 -0.28 -8.81
N ALA A 135 -0.42 0.63 -9.12
CA ALA A 135 -0.28 1.19 -10.46
C ALA A 135 0.08 0.11 -11.48
N ALA A 136 1.04 -0.77 -11.16
CA ALA A 136 1.44 -1.84 -12.07
C ALA A 136 0.26 -2.76 -12.42
N PHE A 137 -0.60 -3.11 -11.46
CA PHE A 137 -1.70 -4.05 -11.68
C PHE A 137 -2.94 -3.41 -12.29
N PHE A 138 -3.35 -2.21 -11.84
CA PHE A 138 -4.58 -1.58 -12.31
C PHE A 138 -4.40 -0.75 -13.59
N THR A 139 -3.20 -0.28 -13.89
CA THR A 139 -2.94 0.50 -15.11
C THR A 139 -1.93 -0.17 -16.03
N GLY A 140 -0.82 -0.69 -15.50
CA GLY A 140 0.24 -1.31 -16.30
C GLY A 140 -0.19 -2.58 -17.05
N ILE A 141 -0.86 -3.52 -16.37
CA ILE A 141 -1.31 -4.79 -16.96
C ILE A 141 -2.40 -4.58 -18.03
N PRO A 142 -3.47 -3.78 -17.80
CA PRO A 142 -4.48 -3.51 -18.83
C PRO A 142 -3.95 -2.78 -20.05
N GLN A 143 -2.87 -2.00 -19.89
CA GLN A 143 -2.15 -1.36 -21.01
C GLN A 143 -1.19 -2.32 -21.73
N PHE A 144 -1.17 -3.60 -21.35
CA PHE A 144 -0.27 -4.64 -21.89
C PHE A 144 1.22 -4.26 -21.82
N SER A 145 1.61 -3.51 -20.78
CA SER A 145 3.01 -3.11 -20.61
C SER A 145 3.88 -4.29 -20.16
N LEU A 146 4.91 -4.61 -20.94
CA LEU A 146 5.88 -5.67 -20.61
C LEU A 146 6.58 -5.41 -19.26
N HIS A 147 6.85 -4.14 -18.93
CA HIS A 147 7.39 -3.76 -17.63
C HIS A 147 6.49 -4.18 -16.46
N ALA A 148 5.18 -4.00 -16.59
CA ALA A 148 4.21 -4.34 -15.55
C ALA A 148 4.12 -5.86 -15.34
N TRP A 149 4.19 -6.64 -16.43
CA TRP A 149 4.21 -8.11 -16.36
C TRP A 149 5.48 -8.63 -15.68
N LEU A 150 6.66 -8.12 -16.06
CA LEU A 150 7.92 -8.49 -15.41
C LEU A 150 7.93 -8.08 -13.93
N PHE A 151 7.44 -6.87 -13.63
CA PHE A 151 7.30 -6.39 -12.26
C PHE A 151 6.36 -7.29 -11.43
N ALA A 152 5.24 -7.73 -12.00
CA ALA A 152 4.29 -8.62 -11.32
C ALA A 152 4.93 -9.96 -10.97
N ILE A 153 5.64 -10.58 -11.91
CA ILE A 153 6.34 -11.86 -11.70
C ILE A 153 7.44 -11.69 -10.65
N ALA A 154 8.28 -10.66 -10.78
CA ALA A 154 9.35 -10.38 -9.84
C ALA A 154 8.81 -10.11 -8.42
N THR A 155 7.70 -9.38 -8.31
CA THR A 155 7.03 -9.10 -7.03
C THR A 155 6.44 -10.36 -6.42
N ALA A 156 5.84 -11.25 -7.22
CA ALA A 156 5.32 -12.53 -6.76
C ALA A 156 6.44 -13.43 -6.21
N ILE A 157 7.53 -13.57 -6.95
CA ILE A 157 8.71 -14.35 -6.54
C ILE A 157 9.34 -13.74 -5.28
N GLY A 158 9.58 -12.42 -5.28
CA GLY A 158 10.17 -11.71 -4.14
C GLY A 158 9.32 -11.82 -2.88
N SER A 159 7.98 -11.71 -3.01
CA SER A 159 7.05 -11.88 -1.88
C SER A 159 7.05 -13.31 -1.35
N TRP A 160 7.15 -14.32 -2.22
CA TRP A 160 7.24 -15.72 -1.82
C TRP A 160 8.53 -16.01 -1.03
N PHE A 161 9.68 -15.55 -1.56
CA PHE A 161 10.97 -15.68 -0.85
C PHE A 161 10.98 -14.89 0.47
N GLY A 162 10.45 -13.67 0.48
CA GLY A 162 10.34 -12.85 1.69
C GLY A 162 9.45 -13.48 2.76
N ALA A 163 8.30 -14.06 2.37
CA ALA A 163 7.45 -14.82 3.27
C ALA A 163 8.17 -16.05 3.81
N ARG A 164 8.91 -16.79 2.97
CA ARG A 164 9.69 -17.95 3.43
C ARG A 164 10.80 -17.55 4.40
N PHE A 165 11.49 -16.44 4.15
CA PHE A 165 12.57 -15.94 4.98
C PHE A 165 12.08 -15.46 6.35
N THR A 166 10.95 -14.76 6.39
CA THR A 166 10.35 -14.29 7.66
C THR A 166 9.83 -15.43 8.53
N LEU A 167 9.52 -16.59 7.94
CA LEU A 167 9.11 -17.81 8.65
C LEU A 167 10.28 -18.63 9.21
N LEU A 168 11.54 -18.21 8.99
CA LEU A 168 12.69 -18.90 9.58
C LEU A 168 12.67 -18.77 11.11
N PRO A 169 13.12 -19.80 11.87
CA PRO A 169 13.04 -19.83 13.33
C PRO A 169 13.86 -18.74 14.03
N LEU A 170 14.86 -18.16 13.34
CA LEU A 170 15.65 -17.03 13.82
C LEU A 170 14.86 -15.71 13.85
N PHE A 171 13.87 -15.58 12.97
CA PHE A 171 13.06 -14.37 12.76
C PHE A 171 11.61 -14.55 13.22
N SER A 172 11.19 -15.80 13.37
CA SER A 172 9.90 -16.15 13.96
C SER A 172 9.94 -15.86 15.45
N HIS A 173 9.08 -14.95 15.90
CA HIS A 173 8.76 -14.90 17.33
C HIS A 173 8.27 -16.30 17.76
N PRO A 174 8.63 -16.83 18.95
CA PRO A 174 8.06 -18.08 19.42
C PRO A 174 6.56 -17.89 19.54
N GLY A 175 5.84 -18.29 18.49
CA GLY A 175 4.39 -18.27 18.48
C GLY A 175 3.96 -19.37 19.43
N LYS A 176 3.47 -19.00 20.60
CA LYS A 176 2.59 -19.89 21.35
C LYS A 176 1.49 -20.31 20.39
N ASN A 177 1.50 -21.59 20.01
CA ASN A 177 0.53 -22.25 19.15
C ASN A 177 -0.89 -21.85 19.59
N THR A 178 -1.44 -20.79 19.01
CA THR A 178 -2.84 -20.45 19.18
C THR A 178 -3.57 -21.22 18.10
N LYS A 179 -4.03 -22.39 18.53
CA LYS A 179 -5.01 -23.29 17.94
C LYS A 179 -5.52 -22.83 16.56
N ARG A 180 -5.20 -23.63 15.54
CA ARG A 180 -5.95 -23.67 14.28
C ARG A 180 -7.44 -23.55 14.64
N CYS A 181 -8.14 -22.57 14.07
CA CYS A 181 -9.60 -22.55 14.15
C CYS A 181 -10.10 -23.94 13.70
N PRO A 182 -10.98 -24.60 14.45
CA PRO A 182 -11.64 -25.78 13.93
C PRO A 182 -12.38 -25.39 12.64
N PRO A 183 -12.42 -26.27 11.63
CA PRO A 183 -13.22 -26.01 10.43
C PRO A 183 -14.67 -25.73 10.84
N PRO A 184 -15.41 -24.88 10.10
CA PRO A 184 -16.82 -24.68 10.36
C PRO A 184 -17.50 -26.05 10.32
N ARG A 185 -18.08 -26.47 11.45
CA ARG A 185 -18.96 -27.64 11.49
C ARG A 185 -20.07 -27.36 10.49
N ARG A 186 -20.13 -28.16 9.42
CA ARG A 186 -21.38 -28.37 8.70
C ARG A 186 -22.34 -29.14 9.59
#